data_AF-A0AAW0FM24-F1
#
_entry.id   AF-A0AAW0FM24-F1
#
_cell.length_a   1.000
_cell.length_b   1.000
_cell.length_c   1.000
_cell.angle_alpha   90.00
_cell.angle_beta   90.00
_cell.angle_gamma   90.00
#
_symmetry.space_group_name_H-M   'P 1'
#
loop_
_entity.id
_entity.type
_entity.pdbx_description
1 polymer ?
#
loop_
_entity_poly.entity_id
_entity_poly.type
_entity_poly.pdbx_seq_one_letter_code
_entity_poly.pdbx_strand_id
1 'polypeptide(L)'
;MAWTKCKFVRSHLVMKIHVGSLIIDNSMSSVSRADTLLQIELETQNYAVTHSTYSMVAHSNVSANSSATKTKRSAQCALSTNWIHQIHYSVFGNLLSASARSSMSQGNENPPSGRIIIFKEPASQSEVNRLSVLTSIKTDGCVWALDVVNDMIIAAVVLYSLTGASSGASLTKACEWNHNYAVISLVAHGHTITIGDAISSVSVLEVVGTKIKSIAQDYGPLWPVAVEALPGNGVIGGNADGNLFTFALEQVGQRALLSQKGRYHLGEMVTKVLPGGIVGSEAQDTSVFKPEHIFFTSSGRICQTLQISDRKLSLALTSLQGNMAKKLLGPGGISHTKWRTPTTRQGRSDADIDGAQGFLDGDFIEQWLTQPNMQAFLKGDNEAERVSIGQSEMRDLLEKLQSLH
;
A
#
# COMPACT_ATOMS: atom_id res chain seq x y z
N MET A 1 -10.48 12.08 15.72
CA MET A 1 -10.58 10.64 15.36
C MET A 1 -11.26 10.58 14.01
N ALA A 2 -10.47 10.40 12.95
CA ALA A 2 -10.95 10.33 11.59
C ALA A 2 -11.42 8.89 11.26
N TRP A 3 -12.38 8.76 10.35
CA TRP A 3 -12.90 7.48 9.88
C TRP A 3 -12.70 7.38 8.37
N THR A 4 -12.44 6.15 7.92
CA THR A 4 -11.81 5.85 6.63
C THR A 4 -12.64 4.74 5.91
N LYS A 5 -12.84 4.83 4.58
CA LYS A 5 -13.72 3.94 3.75
C LYS A 5 -12.91 3.03 2.80
N CYS A 6 -13.49 1.99 2.15
CA CYS A 6 -12.77 1.14 1.16
C CYS A 6 -13.67 0.33 0.18
N LYS A 7 -13.68 0.63 -1.15
CA LYS A 7 -14.30 -0.12 -2.30
C LYS A 7 -13.68 0.31 -3.64
N PHE A 8 -14.04 -0.24 -4.80
CA PHE A 8 -13.77 -1.55 -5.46
C PHE A 8 -14.35 -1.46 -6.89
N VAL A 9 -13.62 -0.83 -7.82
CA VAL A 9 -14.05 -0.73 -9.24
C VAL A 9 -13.42 -1.85 -10.06
N ARG A 10 -14.25 -2.60 -10.81
CA ARG A 10 -13.80 -3.60 -11.80
C ARG A 10 -13.81 -2.97 -13.19
N SER A 11 -12.72 -2.33 -13.57
CA SER A 11 -12.48 -1.83 -14.93
C SER A 11 -11.21 -2.45 -15.51
N HIS A 12 -11.27 -2.98 -16.74
CA HIS A 12 -10.06 -3.28 -17.52
C HIS A 12 -9.47 -1.97 -18.04
N LEU A 13 -8.82 -1.24 -17.14
CA LEU A 13 -8.07 -0.04 -17.46
C LEU A 13 -6.62 -0.42 -17.72
N VAL A 14 -6.19 -0.34 -18.98
CA VAL A 14 -4.76 -0.38 -19.33
C VAL A 14 -4.17 0.97 -18.93
N MET A 15 -3.94 1.15 -17.63
CA MET A 15 -3.50 2.42 -17.06
C MET A 15 -2.00 2.60 -17.31
N LYS A 16 -1.67 3.46 -18.28
CA LYS A 16 -0.30 3.95 -18.46
C LYS A 16 0.09 4.74 -17.21
N ILE A 17 1.00 4.21 -16.40
CA ILE A 17 1.52 4.90 -15.21
C ILE A 17 2.31 6.12 -15.69
N HIS A 18 1.72 7.31 -15.56
CA HIS A 18 2.46 8.56 -15.61
C HIS A 18 3.26 8.69 -14.31
N VAL A 19 4.57 8.50 -14.39
CA VAL A 19 5.49 8.89 -13.31
C VAL A 19 5.63 10.41 -13.36
N GLY A 20 4.67 11.10 -12.76
CA GLY A 20 4.72 12.55 -12.61
C GLY A 20 5.71 12.95 -11.54
N SER A 21 6.89 13.44 -11.93
CA SER A 21 7.83 14.07 -11.01
C SER A 21 7.19 15.33 -10.40
N LEU A 22 6.80 15.26 -9.13
CA LEU A 22 6.29 16.42 -8.41
C LEU A 22 7.46 17.30 -7.94
N ILE A 23 7.88 18.22 -8.81
CA ILE A 23 8.82 19.29 -8.44
C ILE A 23 8.02 20.39 -7.74
N ILE A 24 8.21 20.53 -6.42
CA ILE A 24 7.82 21.74 -5.68
C ILE A 24 9.06 22.64 -5.62
N ASP A 25 9.28 23.43 -6.67
CA ASP A 25 10.22 24.55 -6.64
C ASP A 25 9.41 25.83 -6.39
N ASN A 26 9.72 26.52 -5.30
CA ASN A 26 9.00 27.71 -4.86
C ASN A 26 9.66 28.97 -5.44
N SER A 27 9.85 28.99 -6.76
CA SER A 27 10.36 30.16 -7.49
C SER A 27 9.61 30.34 -8.83
N MET A 28 8.98 31.51 -9.01
CA MET A 28 8.22 31.82 -10.22
C MET A 28 9.14 32.16 -11.40
N SER A 29 9.17 31.31 -12.44
CA SER A 29 8.94 31.76 -13.82
C SER A 29 8.86 30.58 -14.80
N SER A 30 7.68 30.42 -15.43
CA SER A 30 7.41 29.74 -16.72
C SER A 30 8.45 28.73 -17.25
N VAL A 31 8.12 27.43 -17.20
CA VAL A 31 8.80 26.38 -18.00
C VAL A 31 7.78 25.56 -18.78
N SER A 32 8.06 25.33 -20.06
CA SER A 32 7.21 24.59 -20.99
C SER A 32 7.25 23.07 -20.75
N ARG A 33 6.09 22.41 -20.85
CA ARG A 33 5.99 20.94 -20.91
C ARG A 33 6.85 20.37 -22.04
N ALA A 34 7.66 19.37 -21.72
CA ALA A 34 8.24 18.43 -22.67
C ALA A 34 7.90 17.01 -22.19
N ASP A 35 6.81 16.45 -22.70
CA ASP A 35 6.35 15.11 -22.31
C ASP A 35 7.33 14.03 -22.85
N THR A 36 8.07 13.38 -21.96
CA THR A 36 9.02 12.31 -22.33
C THR A 36 8.48 10.96 -21.84
N LEU A 37 8.02 10.13 -22.78
CA LEU A 37 7.46 8.81 -22.49
C LEU A 37 8.57 7.77 -22.30
N LEU A 38 8.78 7.31 -21.07
CA LEU A 38 9.59 6.12 -20.78
C LEU A 38 8.76 4.85 -21.01
N GLN A 39 8.93 4.25 -22.19
CA GLN A 39 8.33 2.96 -22.55
C GLN A 39 9.29 1.82 -22.16
N ILE A 40 8.95 1.09 -21.10
CA ILE A 40 9.69 -0.12 -20.69
C ILE A 40 9.05 -1.33 -21.36
N GLU A 41 9.63 -1.79 -22.46
CA GLU A 41 9.31 -3.10 -23.03
C GLU A 41 10.05 -4.20 -22.27
N LEU A 42 9.30 -5.05 -21.57
CA LEU A 42 9.80 -6.32 -21.06
C LEU A 42 9.49 -7.40 -22.09
N GLU A 43 10.48 -7.75 -22.89
CA GLU A 43 10.39 -8.78 -23.92
C GLU A 43 10.33 -10.18 -23.27
N THR A 44 9.12 -10.66 -22.99
CA THR A 44 8.90 -11.98 -22.39
C THR A 44 9.06 -13.11 -23.42
N GLN A 45 10.24 -13.72 -23.49
CA GLN A 45 10.41 -14.98 -24.21
C GLN A 45 9.76 -16.15 -23.43
N ASN A 46 8.93 -16.93 -24.12
CA ASN A 46 8.09 -18.00 -23.58
C ASN A 46 8.88 -19.11 -22.85
N TYR A 47 8.83 -19.17 -21.51
CA TYR A 47 9.12 -20.40 -20.74
C TYR A 47 8.18 -20.58 -19.54
N ALA A 48 7.97 -21.85 -19.17
CA ALA A 48 6.76 -22.32 -18.48
C ALA A 48 6.62 -21.93 -17.00
N VAL A 49 5.37 -21.65 -16.60
CA VAL A 49 4.94 -21.41 -15.21
C VAL A 49 4.20 -22.63 -14.65
N THR A 50 4.76 -23.25 -13.62
CA THR A 50 4.14 -24.28 -12.76
C THR A 50 4.87 -24.28 -11.42
N HIS A 51 4.29 -24.35 -10.22
CA HIS A 51 2.91 -24.22 -9.69
C HIS A 51 3.09 -23.92 -8.16
N SER A 52 2.15 -23.53 -7.31
CA SER A 52 0.68 -23.74 -7.16
C SER A 52 0.14 -22.67 -6.18
N THR A 53 -1.15 -22.30 -6.05
CA THR A 53 -2.47 -22.71 -6.59
C THR A 53 -3.39 -21.46 -6.43
N TYR A 54 -4.54 -21.23 -7.08
CA TYR A 54 -5.46 -21.97 -7.98
C TYR A 54 -5.65 -21.14 -9.28
N SER A 55 -5.69 -21.73 -10.48
CA SER A 55 -6.74 -22.56 -11.11
C SER A 55 -7.98 -21.79 -11.60
N MET A 56 -8.12 -21.73 -12.93
CA MET A 56 -9.42 -21.74 -13.61
C MET A 56 -9.45 -22.91 -14.59
N VAL A 57 -10.57 -23.63 -14.61
CA VAL A 57 -10.84 -24.73 -15.53
C VAL A 57 -11.33 -24.16 -16.86
N ALA A 58 -10.77 -24.64 -17.97
CA ALA A 58 -11.34 -24.48 -19.31
C ALA A 58 -11.25 -25.81 -20.07
N HIS A 59 -12.38 -26.31 -20.54
CA HIS A 59 -12.44 -27.48 -21.43
C HIS A 59 -12.12 -27.08 -22.87
N SER A 60 -11.27 -27.84 -23.55
CA SER A 60 -11.38 -28.06 -24.99
C SER A 60 -10.67 -29.34 -25.41
N ASN A 61 -11.39 -30.20 -26.13
CA ASN A 61 -10.81 -31.36 -26.83
C ASN A 61 -9.85 -30.89 -27.93
N VAL A 62 -8.81 -31.69 -28.23
CA VAL A 62 -8.44 -32.13 -29.59
C VAL A 62 -7.37 -33.23 -29.50
N SER A 63 -7.41 -34.17 -30.44
CA SER A 63 -6.56 -35.36 -30.52
C SER A 63 -5.22 -35.12 -31.22
N ALA A 64 -4.19 -35.92 -30.90
CA ALA A 64 -3.50 -36.80 -31.86
C ALA A 64 -2.33 -37.58 -31.22
N ASN A 65 -2.00 -38.73 -31.82
CA ASN A 65 -0.91 -39.63 -31.43
C ASN A 65 0.48 -39.09 -31.84
N SER A 66 1.56 -39.43 -31.11
CA SER A 66 2.43 -40.58 -31.50
C SER A 66 3.81 -40.61 -30.84
N SER A 67 4.16 -41.77 -30.28
CA SER A 67 5.49 -42.45 -30.32
C SER A 67 6.83 -41.68 -30.14
N ALA A 68 7.53 -42.09 -29.07
CA ALA A 68 8.84 -42.79 -29.13
C ALA A 68 10.17 -42.10 -28.71
N THR A 69 10.96 -42.95 -28.03
CA THR A 69 12.43 -43.00 -27.90
C THR A 69 13.19 -41.95 -27.07
N LYS A 70 13.68 -42.42 -25.93
CA LYS A 70 14.79 -41.83 -25.16
C LYS A 70 16.10 -41.90 -25.96
N THR A 71 16.93 -40.88 -25.86
CA THR A 71 18.40 -41.05 -25.98
C THR A 71 19.09 -40.10 -25.01
N LYS A 72 19.80 -40.64 -24.02
CA LYS A 72 20.65 -39.84 -23.13
C LYS A 72 21.91 -39.43 -23.90
N ARG A 73 22.17 -38.13 -24.02
CA ARG A 73 23.53 -37.60 -24.16
C ARG A 73 23.75 -36.50 -23.13
N SER A 74 24.87 -36.61 -22.44
CA SER A 74 25.33 -35.69 -21.41
C SER A 74 25.82 -34.39 -22.03
N ALA A 75 25.29 -33.26 -21.56
CA ALA A 75 25.93 -31.96 -21.66
C ALA A 75 25.83 -31.28 -20.28
N GLN A 76 26.93 -31.25 -19.54
CA GLN A 76 27.05 -30.34 -18.40
C GLN A 76 27.13 -28.92 -18.95
N CYS A 77 26.05 -28.16 -18.79
CA CYS A 77 26.07 -26.71 -18.99
C CYS A 77 25.65 -26.08 -17.66
N ALA A 78 26.60 -25.44 -16.97
CA ALA A 78 26.36 -24.76 -15.71
C ALA A 78 25.65 -23.42 -15.98
N LEU A 79 24.33 -23.47 -16.15
CA LEU A 79 23.49 -22.29 -16.31
C LEU A 79 23.21 -21.67 -14.94
N SER A 80 24.02 -20.65 -14.58
CA SER A 80 23.77 -19.78 -13.44
C SER A 80 22.59 -18.85 -13.75
N THR A 81 21.37 -19.34 -13.54
CA THR A 81 20.16 -18.53 -13.67
C THR A 81 20.03 -17.56 -12.50
N ASN A 82 20.44 -16.31 -12.72
CA ASN A 82 20.25 -15.22 -11.76
C ASN A 82 18.81 -14.71 -11.83
N TRP A 83 17.94 -15.23 -10.97
CA TRP A 83 16.56 -14.78 -10.85
C TRP A 83 16.46 -13.51 -9.99
N ILE A 84 16.24 -12.35 -10.63
CA ILE A 84 15.87 -11.11 -9.95
C ILE A 84 14.35 -11.12 -9.76
N HIS A 85 13.89 -11.44 -8.56
CA HIS A 85 12.46 -11.61 -8.27
C HIS A 85 11.70 -10.32 -7.95
N GLN A 86 12.39 -9.23 -7.57
CA GLN A 86 11.77 -7.94 -7.29
C GLN A 86 12.82 -6.82 -7.38
N ILE A 87 12.44 -5.67 -7.94
CA ILE A 87 13.25 -4.43 -7.96
C ILE A 87 12.42 -3.35 -7.27
N HIS A 88 13.00 -2.73 -6.24
CA HIS A 88 12.40 -1.56 -5.59
C HIS A 88 13.11 -0.32 -6.09
N TYR A 89 12.34 0.74 -6.38
CA TYR A 89 12.87 2.00 -6.87
C TYR A 89 12.32 3.19 -6.08
N SER A 90 13.12 4.24 -5.93
CA SER A 90 12.68 5.55 -5.46
C SER A 90 13.43 6.65 -6.21
N VAL A 91 12.84 7.84 -6.32
CA VAL A 91 13.33 8.94 -7.16
C VAL A 91 13.92 10.03 -6.28
N PHE A 92 15.14 10.46 -6.60
CA PHE A 92 15.89 11.49 -5.88
C PHE A 92 16.21 12.64 -6.85
N GLY A 93 15.33 13.64 -6.92
CA GLY A 93 15.39 14.65 -7.97
C GLY A 93 15.35 13.99 -9.36
N ASN A 94 16.40 14.17 -10.16
CA ASN A 94 16.55 13.56 -11.49
C ASN A 94 17.35 12.24 -11.48
N LEU A 95 17.44 11.58 -10.33
CA LEU A 95 18.14 10.30 -10.16
C LEU A 95 17.16 9.18 -9.82
N LEU A 96 17.30 8.03 -10.47
CA LEU A 96 16.55 6.83 -10.16
C LEU A 96 17.42 5.91 -9.29
N SER A 97 17.02 5.71 -8.04
CA SER A 97 17.63 4.69 -7.18
C SER A 97 16.92 3.35 -7.38
N ALA A 98 17.67 2.25 -7.40
CA ALA A 98 17.12 0.89 -7.47
C ALA A 98 17.86 -0.08 -6.53
N SER A 99 17.09 -0.95 -5.89
CA SER A 99 17.57 -2.15 -5.18
C SER A 99 17.47 -3.36 -6.10
N ALA A 100 18.53 -4.17 -6.15
CA ALA A 100 18.53 -5.48 -6.81
C ALA A 100 18.81 -6.60 -5.80
N ARG A 101 17.92 -7.61 -5.77
CA ARG A 101 18.12 -8.86 -5.03
C ARG A 101 19.23 -9.67 -5.70
N SER A 102 20.29 -10.01 -4.96
CA SER A 102 21.35 -10.88 -5.47
C SER A 102 20.84 -12.32 -5.66
N SER A 103 21.54 -13.07 -6.51
CA SER A 103 21.27 -14.47 -6.84
C SER A 103 20.97 -15.34 -5.61
N MET A 104 19.77 -15.90 -5.53
CA MET A 104 19.49 -17.00 -4.59
C MET A 104 20.19 -18.26 -5.08
N SER A 105 21.28 -18.65 -4.40
CA SER A 105 21.83 -20.00 -4.50
C SER A 105 20.83 -20.99 -3.90
N GLN A 106 20.50 -22.07 -4.61
CA GLN A 106 19.69 -23.16 -4.06
C GLN A 106 20.31 -23.65 -2.74
N GLY A 107 19.57 -23.49 -1.63
CA GLY A 107 20.01 -23.85 -0.27
C GLY A 107 20.09 -22.70 0.73
N ASN A 108 20.07 -21.43 0.30
CA ASN A 108 20.01 -20.28 1.22
C ASN A 108 18.59 -19.70 1.30
N GLU A 109 17.96 -19.77 2.47
CA GLU A 109 16.62 -19.19 2.71
C GLU A 109 16.63 -17.66 2.62
N ASN A 110 17.74 -17.02 3.04
CA ASN A 110 17.95 -15.58 2.93
C ASN A 110 19.12 -15.27 1.97
N PRO A 111 18.97 -14.32 1.02
CA PRO A 111 20.05 -13.92 0.12
C PRO A 111 21.17 -13.22 0.92
N PRO A 112 22.44 -13.66 0.82
CA PRO A 112 23.51 -13.18 1.72
C PRO A 112 24.04 -11.78 1.38
N SER A 113 23.67 -11.20 0.24
CA SER A 113 24.06 -9.84 -0.14
C SER A 113 23.08 -9.21 -1.13
N GLY A 114 23.20 -7.90 -1.32
CA GLY A 114 22.44 -7.13 -2.27
C GLY A 114 23.25 -5.94 -2.79
N ARG A 115 22.61 -5.06 -3.56
CA ARG A 115 23.22 -3.83 -4.06
C ARG A 115 22.16 -2.75 -4.24
N ILE A 116 22.49 -1.53 -3.82
CA ILE A 116 21.78 -0.31 -4.22
C ILE A 116 22.56 0.30 -5.37
N ILE A 117 21.88 0.62 -6.46
CA ILE A 117 22.44 1.25 -7.66
C ILE A 117 21.68 2.56 -7.88
N ILE A 118 22.41 3.65 -8.11
CA ILE A 118 21.82 4.93 -8.51
C ILE A 118 22.10 5.14 -9.99
N PHE A 119 21.05 5.43 -10.75
CA PHE A 119 21.10 5.78 -12.15
C PHE A 119 20.91 7.29 -12.33
N LYS A 120 21.62 7.85 -13.30
CA LYS A 120 21.45 9.23 -13.77
C LYS A 120 20.67 9.23 -15.08
N GLU A 121 19.66 10.09 -15.15
CA GLU A 121 18.92 10.39 -16.38
C GLU A 121 19.84 11.07 -17.43
N PRO A 122 19.72 10.74 -18.73
CA PRO A 122 20.49 11.39 -19.79
C PRO A 122 20.31 12.92 -19.80
N ALA A 123 21.42 13.64 -19.95
CA ALA A 123 21.43 15.11 -19.79
C ALA A 123 21.00 15.88 -21.05
N SER A 124 20.67 15.21 -22.15
CA SER A 124 20.20 15.84 -23.38
C SER A 124 19.16 15.00 -24.11
N GLN A 125 18.30 15.68 -24.88
CA GLN A 125 17.34 15.06 -25.80
C GLN A 125 17.99 14.28 -26.96
N SER A 126 19.32 14.26 -27.06
CA SER A 126 20.07 13.44 -28.03
C SER A 126 20.48 12.07 -27.47
N GLU A 127 20.42 11.88 -26.15
CA GLU A 127 20.76 10.62 -25.45
C GLU A 127 19.51 9.89 -24.93
N VAL A 128 18.37 10.05 -25.63
CA VAL A 128 17.10 9.42 -25.25
C VAL A 128 17.27 7.91 -25.03
N ASN A 129 16.69 7.38 -23.96
CA ASN A 129 16.62 5.95 -23.61
C ASN A 129 17.91 5.28 -23.10
N ARG A 130 18.93 6.01 -22.60
CA ARG A 130 20.10 5.38 -21.93
C ARG A 130 20.30 5.85 -20.49
N LEU A 131 19.84 5.04 -19.54
CA LEU A 131 20.21 5.18 -18.13
C LEU A 131 21.70 4.87 -17.95
N SER A 132 22.42 5.76 -17.25
CA SER A 132 23.82 5.56 -16.88
C SER A 132 23.93 5.29 -15.38
N VAL A 133 24.82 4.37 -14.97
CA VAL A 133 25.07 4.14 -13.53
C VAL A 133 25.91 5.29 -13.00
N LEU A 134 25.37 6.01 -12.02
CA LEU A 134 26.05 7.08 -11.32
C LEU A 134 26.97 6.52 -10.22
N THR A 135 26.44 5.62 -9.38
CA THR A 135 27.18 4.99 -8.29
C THR A 135 26.48 3.73 -7.80
N SER A 136 27.16 2.89 -7.01
CA SER A 136 26.52 1.74 -6.36
C SER A 136 27.24 1.33 -5.07
N ILE A 137 26.49 0.82 -4.10
CA ILE A 137 27.03 0.25 -2.86
C ILE A 137 26.50 -1.17 -2.64
N LYS A 138 27.38 -2.08 -2.18
CA LYS A 138 26.98 -3.42 -1.76
C LYS A 138 26.25 -3.34 -0.41
N THR A 139 25.19 -4.13 -0.26
CA THR A 139 24.47 -4.28 1.01
C THR A 139 24.65 -5.69 1.56
N ASP A 140 24.62 -5.81 2.88
CA ASP A 140 24.53 -7.09 3.57
C ASP A 140 23.05 -7.51 3.58
N GLY A 141 22.74 -8.63 2.92
CA GLY A 141 21.37 -9.01 2.62
C GLY A 141 20.66 -8.18 1.54
N CYS A 142 19.38 -8.49 1.32
CA CYS A 142 18.50 -7.86 0.33
C CYS A 142 17.81 -6.61 0.89
N VAL A 143 17.77 -5.54 0.10
CA VAL A 143 17.00 -4.33 0.40
C VAL A 143 15.56 -4.52 -0.09
N TRP A 144 14.65 -4.78 0.85
CA TRP A 144 13.21 -5.04 0.64
C TRP A 144 12.34 -3.78 0.52
N ALA A 145 12.82 -2.65 1.03
CA ALA A 145 12.11 -1.38 0.96
C ALA A 145 13.14 -0.24 0.81
N LEU A 146 12.81 0.78 0.04
CA LEU A 146 13.71 1.86 -0.35
C LEU A 146 12.89 3.14 -0.50
N ASP A 147 13.34 4.24 0.11
CA ASP A 147 12.72 5.55 -0.05
C ASP A 147 13.71 6.70 0.18
N VAL A 148 13.25 7.95 0.05
CA VAL A 148 14.06 9.17 0.22
C VAL A 148 13.55 10.00 1.40
N VAL A 149 14.46 10.43 2.28
CA VAL A 149 14.16 11.21 3.49
C VAL A 149 15.28 12.22 3.75
N ASN A 150 14.95 13.49 3.96
CA ASN A 150 15.92 14.57 4.24
C ASN A 150 17.17 14.56 3.33
N ASP A 151 16.96 14.53 2.01
CA ASP A 151 18.03 14.46 0.99
C ASP A 151 18.99 13.25 1.12
N MET A 152 18.54 12.18 1.77
CA MET A 152 19.25 10.90 1.91
C MET A 152 18.36 9.73 1.46
N ILE A 153 18.99 8.59 1.19
CA ILE A 153 18.32 7.35 0.79
C ILE A 153 18.19 6.46 2.02
N ILE A 154 16.98 6.04 2.37
CA ILE A 154 16.72 5.05 3.42
C ILE A 154 16.40 3.70 2.77
N ALA A 155 17.18 2.68 3.08
CA ALA A 155 17.00 1.31 2.59
C ALA A 155 16.73 0.39 3.78
N ALA A 156 15.47 -0.04 3.92
CA ALA A 156 14.90 -0.69 5.10
C ALA A 156 15.14 0.10 6.41
N VAL A 157 16.30 -0.04 7.03
CA VAL A 157 16.69 0.66 8.27
C VAL A 157 18.09 1.29 8.20
N VAL A 158 18.71 1.28 7.02
CA VAL A 158 20.05 1.83 6.79
C VAL A 158 19.94 3.12 5.99
N LEU A 159 20.44 4.21 6.55
CA LEU A 159 20.44 5.54 5.94
C LEU A 159 21.76 5.74 5.17
N TYR A 160 21.66 6.19 3.93
CA TYR A 160 22.78 6.43 3.04
C TYR A 160 22.82 7.89 2.56
N SER A 161 23.99 8.49 2.63
CA SER A 161 24.25 9.83 2.10
C SER A 161 24.92 9.74 0.73
N LEU A 162 24.35 10.45 -0.25
CA LEU A 162 24.96 10.64 -1.56
C LEU A 162 25.84 11.89 -1.53
N THR A 163 27.11 11.74 -1.87
CA THR A 163 28.11 12.83 -1.83
C THR A 163 28.87 12.92 -3.15
N GLY A 164 29.33 14.11 -3.52
CA GLY A 164 30.09 14.35 -4.76
C GLY A 164 29.23 14.73 -5.99
N ALA A 165 29.90 15.29 -7.00
CA ALA A 165 29.27 15.73 -8.25
C ALA A 165 28.98 14.56 -9.21
N SER A 166 28.28 14.82 -10.32
CA SER A 166 27.77 13.80 -11.26
C SER A 166 28.81 12.91 -11.95
N SER A 167 30.11 13.18 -11.79
CA SER A 167 31.23 12.38 -12.32
C SER A 167 32.07 11.71 -11.24
N GLY A 168 31.69 11.84 -9.96
CA GLY A 168 32.43 11.34 -8.80
C GLY A 168 31.53 11.08 -7.59
N ALA A 169 30.27 10.74 -7.84
CA ALA A 169 29.28 10.54 -6.79
C ALA A 169 29.53 9.23 -6.03
N SER A 170 29.52 9.30 -4.71
CA SER A 170 29.73 8.19 -3.79
C SER A 170 28.56 8.10 -2.80
N LEU A 171 27.97 6.92 -2.72
CA LEU A 171 26.93 6.59 -1.74
C LEU A 171 27.60 5.95 -0.52
N THR A 172 27.42 6.53 0.66
CA THR A 172 28.05 6.09 1.91
C THR A 172 27.02 5.79 3.00
N LYS A 173 27.24 4.76 3.82
CA LYS A 173 26.36 4.41 4.95
C LYS A 173 26.54 5.45 6.07
N ALA A 174 25.47 6.18 6.39
CA ALA A 174 25.47 7.26 7.38
C ALA A 174 25.06 6.77 8.77
N CYS A 175 23.97 6.00 8.88
CA CYS A 175 23.59 5.29 10.10
C CYS A 175 22.73 4.07 9.81
N GLU A 176 22.39 3.32 10.85
CA GLU A 176 21.58 2.10 10.79
C GLU A 176 20.78 1.96 12.09
N TRP A 177 19.55 1.44 11.97
CA TRP A 177 18.63 1.25 13.08
C TRP A 177 18.33 -0.25 13.30
N ASN A 178 18.89 -0.81 14.36
CA ASN A 178 18.91 -2.26 14.61
C ASN A 178 17.80 -2.76 15.58
N HIS A 179 16.63 -2.10 15.64
CA HIS A 179 15.50 -2.50 16.50
C HIS A 179 14.30 -3.05 15.70
N ASN A 180 14.58 -3.64 14.54
CA ASN A 180 13.64 -4.28 13.64
C ASN A 180 14.25 -5.60 13.12
N TYR A 181 13.41 -6.53 12.69
CA TYR A 181 13.82 -7.90 12.32
C TYR A 181 13.67 -8.18 10.82
N ALA A 182 12.57 -7.74 10.23
CA ALA A 182 12.16 -8.07 8.87
C ALA A 182 11.28 -6.96 8.31
N VAL A 183 11.90 -5.84 7.94
CA VAL A 183 11.22 -4.70 7.30
C VAL A 183 10.77 -5.07 5.89
N ILE A 184 9.44 -5.12 5.71
CA ILE A 184 8.79 -5.47 4.43
C ILE A 184 8.33 -4.22 3.69
N SER A 185 7.93 -3.18 4.43
CA SER A 185 7.41 -1.94 3.86
C SER A 185 7.96 -0.73 4.61
N LEU A 186 8.16 0.36 3.87
CA LEU A 186 8.68 1.63 4.36
C LEU A 186 8.08 2.75 3.54
N VAL A 187 7.75 3.86 4.20
CA VAL A 187 7.48 5.15 3.55
C VAL A 187 8.13 6.26 4.37
N ALA A 188 8.76 7.22 3.68
CA ALA A 188 9.22 8.47 4.26
C ALA A 188 8.17 9.58 4.10
N HIS A 189 7.95 10.36 5.15
CA HIS A 189 7.07 11.53 5.11
C HIS A 189 7.75 12.71 5.82
N GLY A 190 8.22 13.68 5.03
CA GLY A 190 9.03 14.79 5.51
C GLY A 190 10.34 14.29 6.15
N HIS A 191 10.46 14.50 7.46
CA HIS A 191 11.60 14.06 8.29
C HIS A 191 11.32 12.77 9.09
N THR A 192 10.15 12.16 8.89
CA THR A 192 9.73 10.93 9.57
C THR A 192 9.75 9.73 8.64
N ILE A 193 9.94 8.54 9.20
CA ILE A 193 9.89 7.27 8.46
C ILE A 193 8.89 6.35 9.17
N THR A 194 7.93 5.82 8.41
CA THR A 194 7.02 4.77 8.86
C THR A 194 7.49 3.43 8.30
N ILE A 195 7.67 2.44 9.19
CA ILE A 195 8.20 1.11 8.89
C ILE A 195 7.14 0.06 9.24
N GLY A 196 6.91 -0.87 8.33
CA GLY A 196 6.17 -2.11 8.55
C GLY A 196 7.11 -3.31 8.58
N ASP A 197 7.18 -3.97 9.74
CA ASP A 197 8.03 -5.12 10.03
C ASP A 197 7.19 -6.39 10.24
N ALA A 198 7.57 -7.51 9.63
CA ALA A 198 6.81 -8.75 9.66
C ALA A 198 6.67 -9.38 11.06
N ILE A 199 7.52 -8.99 12.02
CA ILE A 199 7.61 -9.56 13.37
C ILE A 199 7.28 -8.50 14.43
N SER A 200 7.74 -7.26 14.25
CA SER A 200 7.63 -6.14 15.19
C SER A 200 6.67 -5.04 14.71
N SER A 201 5.59 -5.43 14.04
CA SER A 201 4.47 -4.55 13.65
C SER A 201 4.92 -3.26 12.97
N VAL A 202 4.70 -2.10 13.60
CA VAL A 202 4.85 -0.78 13.02
C VAL A 202 5.79 0.06 13.88
N SER A 203 6.73 0.73 13.24
CA SER A 203 7.63 1.69 13.89
C SER A 203 7.56 3.04 13.19
N VAL A 204 7.47 4.12 13.96
CA VAL A 204 7.56 5.50 13.47
C VAL A 204 8.84 6.12 14.01
N LEU A 205 9.72 6.52 13.10
CA LEU A 205 11.07 7.00 13.38
C LEU A 205 11.25 8.44 12.86
N GLU A 206 12.23 9.15 13.39
CA GLU A 206 12.64 10.50 13.00
C GLU A 206 14.07 10.48 12.45
N VAL A 207 14.33 11.21 11.37
CA VAL A 207 15.69 11.46 10.86
C VAL A 207 16.15 12.85 11.29
N VAL A 208 17.13 12.91 12.20
CA VAL A 208 17.69 14.15 12.75
C VAL A 208 19.16 14.26 12.35
N GLY A 209 19.42 15.04 11.30
CA GLY A 209 20.71 15.00 10.61
C GLY A 209 20.99 13.59 10.10
N THR A 210 22.20 13.07 10.32
CA THR A 210 22.59 11.72 9.88
C THR A 210 22.20 10.60 10.86
N LYS A 211 21.25 10.82 11.77
CA LYS A 211 20.84 9.85 12.81
C LYS A 211 19.35 9.54 12.76
N ILE A 212 19.00 8.27 12.91
CA ILE A 212 17.63 7.81 13.13
C ILE A 212 17.34 7.76 14.64
N LYS A 213 16.15 8.23 15.05
CA LYS A 213 15.60 8.11 16.40
C LYS A 213 14.24 7.43 16.35
N SER A 214 13.89 6.64 17.37
CA SER A 214 12.52 6.14 17.53
C SER A 214 11.63 7.23 18.11
N ILE A 215 10.47 7.46 17.48
CA ILE A 215 9.38 8.26 18.05
C ILE A 215 8.48 7.32 18.86
N ALA A 216 7.96 6.27 18.22
CA ALA A 216 7.15 5.24 18.85
C ALA A 216 7.18 3.94 18.04
N GLN A 217 6.97 2.80 18.72
CA GLN A 217 6.86 1.48 18.10
C GLN A 217 5.64 0.77 18.69
N ASP A 218 4.93 0.02 17.85
CA ASP A 218 4.00 -1.02 18.28
C ASP A 218 4.74 -2.36 18.27
N TYR A 219 4.47 -3.20 19.28
CA TYR A 219 5.01 -4.56 19.38
C TYR A 219 3.90 -5.63 19.33
N GLY A 220 2.72 -5.27 18.81
CA GLY A 220 1.64 -6.21 18.57
C GLY A 220 2.01 -7.30 17.54
N PRO A 221 1.31 -8.44 17.52
CA PRO A 221 1.54 -9.52 16.55
C PRO A 221 0.90 -9.21 15.19
N LEU A 222 1.20 -8.02 14.65
CA LEU A 222 0.76 -7.56 13.34
C LEU A 222 1.89 -7.79 12.35
N TRP A 223 1.56 -8.28 11.15
CA TRP A 223 2.49 -8.40 10.02
C TRP A 223 2.04 -7.44 8.91
N PRO A 224 2.49 -6.17 8.90
CA PRO A 224 2.22 -5.25 7.81
C PRO A 224 2.88 -5.69 6.51
N VAL A 225 2.13 -5.59 5.42
CA VAL A 225 2.62 -5.83 4.05
C VAL A 225 2.73 -4.51 3.28
N ALA A 226 1.84 -3.56 3.57
CA ALA A 226 1.92 -2.19 3.09
C ALA A 226 1.59 -1.21 4.22
N VAL A 227 2.34 -0.11 4.30
CA VAL A 227 2.13 1.01 5.23
C VAL A 227 2.17 2.34 4.48
N GLU A 228 1.58 3.37 5.08
CA GLU A 228 1.62 4.77 4.64
C GLU A 228 1.48 5.68 5.86
N ALA A 229 2.01 6.90 5.77
CA ALA A 229 1.96 7.88 6.85
C ALA A 229 0.61 8.62 6.87
N LEU A 230 0.02 8.77 8.06
CA LEU A 230 -1.12 9.66 8.30
C LEU A 230 -0.65 10.98 8.92
N PRO A 231 -1.42 12.09 8.73
CA PRO A 231 -1.16 13.36 9.40
C PRO A 231 -0.97 13.20 10.91
N GLY A 232 0.01 13.92 11.48
CA GLY A 232 0.33 13.85 12.91
C GLY A 232 1.06 12.57 13.32
N ASN A 233 1.87 12.00 12.41
CA ASN A 233 2.68 10.80 12.62
C ASN A 233 1.86 9.54 12.94
N GLY A 234 0.61 9.49 12.46
CA GLY A 234 -0.17 8.26 12.44
C GLY A 234 0.28 7.33 11.31
N VAL A 235 -0.30 6.14 11.26
CA VAL A 235 0.00 5.13 10.23
C VAL A 235 -1.28 4.50 9.76
N ILE A 236 -1.40 4.26 8.45
CA ILE A 236 -2.41 3.38 7.86
C ILE A 236 -1.72 2.26 7.10
N GLY A 237 -2.34 1.08 7.04
CA GLY A 237 -1.76 -0.03 6.31
C GLY A 237 -2.65 -1.24 6.17
N GLY A 238 -2.15 -2.24 5.46
CA GLY A 238 -2.75 -3.55 5.32
C GLY A 238 -1.80 -4.65 5.81
N ASN A 239 -2.36 -5.64 6.51
CA ASN A 239 -1.60 -6.77 7.06
C ASN A 239 -1.72 -8.03 6.17
N ALA A 240 -0.86 -9.01 6.43
CA ALA A 240 -0.81 -10.27 5.68
C ALA A 240 -2.09 -11.13 5.77
N ASP A 241 -2.99 -10.85 6.71
CA ASP A 241 -4.28 -11.55 6.89
C ASP A 241 -5.46 -10.85 6.19
N GLY A 242 -5.18 -9.79 5.42
CA GLY A 242 -6.19 -9.03 4.67
C GLY A 242 -7.04 -8.08 5.52
N ASN A 243 -6.49 -7.59 6.63
CA ASN A 243 -7.07 -6.51 7.41
C ASN A 243 -6.41 -5.17 7.10
N LEU A 244 -7.20 -4.10 7.10
CA LEU A 244 -6.72 -2.72 7.27
C LEU A 244 -6.54 -2.41 8.75
N PHE A 245 -5.57 -1.55 9.04
CA PHE A 245 -5.34 -1.00 10.36
C PHE A 245 -4.99 0.50 10.28
N THR A 246 -5.25 1.23 11.37
CA THR A 246 -4.65 2.55 11.59
C THR A 246 -4.10 2.68 13.01
N PHE A 247 -2.95 3.33 13.14
CA PHE A 247 -2.40 3.79 14.41
C PHE A 247 -2.42 5.32 14.47
N ALA A 248 -2.70 5.87 15.65
CA ALA A 248 -2.46 7.27 15.97
C ALA A 248 -1.31 7.38 16.95
N LEU A 249 -0.45 8.39 16.78
CA LEU A 249 0.56 8.73 17.76
C LEU A 249 -0.09 9.47 18.93
N GLU A 250 -0.02 8.89 20.13
CA GLU A 250 -0.58 9.48 21.35
C GLU A 250 0.52 9.76 22.37
N GLN A 251 0.47 10.93 23.02
CA GLN A 251 1.38 11.28 24.09
C GLN A 251 0.81 10.80 25.44
N VAL A 252 1.46 9.81 26.04
CA VAL A 252 1.10 9.26 27.35
C VAL A 252 2.18 9.68 28.34
N GLY A 253 1.93 10.82 29.01
CA GLY A 253 2.90 11.45 29.90
C GLY A 253 4.09 12.02 29.14
N GLN A 254 5.24 11.37 29.25
CA GLN A 254 6.51 11.76 28.61
C GLN A 254 6.92 10.80 27.48
N ARG A 255 6.03 9.92 27.04
CA ARG A 255 6.29 8.92 25.99
C ARG A 255 5.24 9.01 24.90
N ALA A 256 5.70 8.99 23.65
CA ALA A 256 4.82 8.77 22.51
C ALA A 256 4.57 7.27 22.34
N LEU A 257 3.33 6.87 22.09
CA LEU A 257 2.91 5.50 21.86
C LEU A 257 2.04 5.42 20.60
N LEU A 258 2.19 4.34 19.83
CA LEU A 258 1.27 4.03 18.74
C LEU A 258 0.04 3.33 19.32
N SER A 259 -1.10 4.01 19.32
CA SER A 259 -2.38 3.42 19.72
C SER A 259 -3.17 3.01 18.48
N GLN A 260 -3.55 1.74 18.37
CA GLN A 260 -4.35 1.24 17.26
C GLN A 260 -5.78 1.82 17.36
N LYS A 261 -6.17 2.63 16.37
CA LYS A 261 -7.49 3.30 16.31
C LYS A 261 -8.45 2.70 15.29
N GLY A 262 -7.92 1.92 14.35
CA GLY A 262 -8.70 1.32 13.28
C GLY A 262 -8.26 -0.10 13.02
N ARG A 263 -9.24 -0.99 12.85
CA ARG A 263 -9.08 -2.42 12.56
C ARG A 263 -10.29 -2.87 11.74
N TYR A 264 -10.08 -3.37 10.53
CA TYR A 264 -11.17 -3.69 9.60
C TYR A 264 -10.78 -4.82 8.65
N HIS A 265 -11.58 -5.88 8.57
CA HIS A 265 -11.32 -6.95 7.61
C HIS A 265 -11.76 -6.57 6.19
N LEU A 266 -10.77 -6.31 5.33
CA LEU A 266 -11.00 -6.05 3.92
C LEU A 266 -11.33 -7.34 3.16
N GLY A 267 -10.72 -8.45 3.58
CA GLY A 267 -10.80 -9.76 2.91
C GLY A 267 -9.75 -9.92 1.80
N GLU A 268 -8.84 -8.95 1.63
CA GLU A 268 -7.79 -8.97 0.60
C GLU A 268 -6.49 -8.36 1.13
N MET A 269 -5.36 -8.90 0.67
CA MET A 269 -4.04 -8.38 1.01
C MET A 269 -3.75 -7.10 0.21
N VAL A 270 -3.57 -5.98 0.92
CA VAL A 270 -3.12 -4.72 0.33
C VAL A 270 -1.62 -4.82 0.01
N THR A 271 -1.26 -4.51 -1.23
CA THR A 271 0.11 -4.58 -1.74
C THR A 271 0.78 -3.21 -1.82
N LYS A 272 0.01 -2.13 -2.02
CA LYS A 272 0.49 -0.75 -1.95
C LYS A 272 -0.62 0.17 -1.46
N VAL A 273 -0.22 1.15 -0.66
CA VAL A 273 -0.98 2.33 -0.31
C VAL A 273 -0.33 3.54 -1.00
N LEU A 274 -1.13 4.50 -1.44
CA LEU A 274 -0.70 5.82 -1.91
C LEU A 274 -1.58 6.89 -1.27
N PRO A 275 -1.04 8.08 -0.91
CA PRO A 275 -1.85 9.21 -0.46
C PRO A 275 -2.64 9.82 -1.62
N GLY A 276 -3.75 10.48 -1.31
CA GLY A 276 -4.60 11.20 -2.26
C GLY A 276 -5.81 10.39 -2.75
N GLY A 277 -6.31 10.75 -3.94
CA GLY A 277 -7.56 10.22 -4.49
C GLY A 277 -7.66 10.28 -5.99
N ILE A 278 -8.67 9.58 -6.54
CA ILE A 278 -8.90 9.45 -7.99
C ILE A 278 -9.54 10.72 -8.56
N VAL A 279 -10.38 11.40 -7.79
CA VAL A 279 -11.12 12.61 -8.21
C VAL A 279 -10.31 13.89 -7.96
N GLY A 280 -10.35 14.80 -8.94
CA GLY A 280 -9.52 16.01 -9.03
C GLY A 280 -9.61 16.95 -7.82
N SER A 281 -8.52 17.68 -7.60
CA SER A 281 -8.28 18.47 -6.38
C SER A 281 -9.29 19.62 -6.15
N GLU A 282 -9.81 20.23 -7.22
CA GLU A 282 -10.72 21.39 -7.15
C GLU A 282 -12.04 21.11 -6.39
N ALA A 283 -12.44 19.84 -6.24
CA ALA A 283 -13.65 19.45 -5.50
C ALA A 283 -13.40 19.16 -4.00
N GLN A 284 -12.15 19.15 -3.53
CA GLN A 284 -11.77 18.50 -2.25
C GLN A 284 -11.86 19.40 -1.02
N ASP A 285 -11.77 20.73 -1.15
CA ASP A 285 -11.71 21.60 0.04
C ASP A 285 -13.06 21.79 0.74
N THR A 286 -14.16 21.80 -0.02
CA THR A 286 -15.54 21.92 0.47
C THR A 286 -16.31 20.60 0.47
N SER A 287 -15.65 19.46 0.23
CA SER A 287 -16.32 18.16 0.29
C SER A 287 -16.42 17.64 1.73
N VAL A 288 -17.59 17.09 2.06
CA VAL A 288 -17.90 16.44 3.34
C VAL A 288 -17.11 15.14 3.52
N PHE A 289 -16.76 14.51 2.40
CA PHE A 289 -15.88 13.35 2.29
C PHE A 289 -14.60 13.79 1.58
N LYS A 290 -13.44 13.70 2.24
CA LYS A 290 -12.15 14.09 1.65
C LYS A 290 -11.36 12.85 1.25
N PRO A 291 -11.02 12.65 -0.04
CA PRO A 291 -10.10 11.58 -0.45
C PRO A 291 -8.78 11.64 0.31
N GLU A 292 -8.36 10.51 0.88
CA GLU A 292 -7.19 10.45 1.76
C GLU A 292 -6.12 9.49 1.23
N HIS A 293 -6.51 8.29 0.81
CA HIS A 293 -5.60 7.26 0.29
C HIS A 293 -6.25 6.39 -0.80
N ILE A 294 -5.41 5.83 -1.67
CA ILE A 294 -5.75 4.75 -2.60
C ILE A 294 -5.02 3.47 -2.17
N PHE A 295 -5.70 2.35 -2.19
CA PHE A 295 -5.15 1.02 -1.96
C PHE A 295 -5.18 0.18 -3.24
N PHE A 296 -4.16 -0.66 -3.39
CA PHE A 296 -4.09 -1.71 -4.41
C PHE A 296 -4.02 -3.06 -3.69
N THR A 297 -4.78 -4.04 -4.15
CA THR A 297 -4.77 -5.39 -3.56
C THR A 297 -4.17 -6.43 -4.50
N SER A 298 -3.78 -7.58 -3.95
CA SER A 298 -3.21 -8.71 -4.71
C SER A 298 -4.15 -9.30 -5.77
N SER A 299 -5.45 -9.03 -5.71
CA SER A 299 -6.43 -9.45 -6.72
C SER A 299 -6.63 -8.43 -7.85
N GLY A 300 -5.86 -7.33 -7.86
CA GLY A 300 -5.97 -6.25 -8.84
C GLY A 300 -7.12 -5.28 -8.59
N ARG A 301 -7.75 -5.33 -7.41
CA ARG A 301 -8.75 -4.33 -7.01
C ARG A 301 -8.07 -3.06 -6.56
N ILE A 302 -8.67 -1.93 -6.95
CA ILE A 302 -8.33 -0.59 -6.48
C ILE A 302 -9.42 -0.17 -5.50
N CYS A 303 -9.01 0.36 -4.36
CA CYS A 303 -9.91 0.90 -3.35
C CYS A 303 -9.52 2.32 -2.98
N GLN A 304 -10.49 3.10 -2.51
CA GLN A 304 -10.23 4.46 -2.03
C GLN A 304 -10.77 4.66 -0.62
N THR A 305 -9.99 5.42 0.17
CA THR A 305 -10.40 5.93 1.46
C THR A 305 -10.87 7.38 1.38
N LEU A 306 -11.95 7.65 2.10
CA LEU A 306 -12.52 8.98 2.24
C LEU A 306 -12.59 9.28 3.74
N GLN A 307 -11.95 10.38 4.14
CA GLN A 307 -11.97 10.92 5.49
C GLN A 307 -13.30 11.64 5.75
N ILE A 308 -13.94 11.34 6.87
CA ILE A 308 -15.15 12.04 7.35
C ILE A 308 -14.76 12.96 8.50
N SER A 309 -14.77 14.28 8.27
CA SER A 309 -14.41 15.27 9.29
C SER A 309 -15.56 15.61 10.25
N ASP A 310 -16.82 15.55 9.79
CA ASP A 310 -17.98 15.80 10.65
C ASP A 310 -18.30 14.59 11.54
N ARG A 311 -18.20 14.79 12.85
CA ARG A 311 -18.56 13.79 13.87
C ARG A 311 -20.05 13.44 13.83
N LYS A 312 -20.95 14.39 13.56
CA LYS A 312 -22.40 14.12 13.50
C LYS A 312 -22.71 13.16 12.35
N LEU A 313 -22.20 13.46 11.16
CA LEU A 313 -22.31 12.57 10.01
C LEU A 313 -21.66 11.20 10.24
N SER A 314 -20.43 11.16 10.76
CA SER A 314 -19.74 9.91 11.07
C SER A 314 -20.60 9.00 11.97
N LEU A 315 -21.18 9.55 13.04
CA LEU A 315 -22.10 8.81 13.92
C LEU A 315 -23.38 8.37 13.18
N ALA A 316 -23.99 9.25 12.36
CA ALA A 316 -25.19 8.91 11.59
C ALA A 316 -24.95 7.77 10.59
N LEU A 317 -23.79 7.75 9.91
CA LEU A 317 -23.40 6.67 9.00
C LEU A 317 -23.09 5.36 9.76
N THR A 318 -22.48 5.43 10.95
CA THR A 318 -22.30 4.28 11.84
C THR A 318 -23.63 3.67 12.27
N SER A 319 -24.60 4.49 12.70
CA SER A 319 -25.96 4.04 13.05
C SER A 319 -26.67 3.42 11.85
N LEU A 320 -26.57 4.03 10.66
CA LEU A 320 -27.14 3.48 9.43
C LEU A 320 -26.53 2.11 9.09
N GLN A 321 -25.20 1.98 9.13
CA GLN A 321 -24.50 0.72 8.90
C GLN A 321 -24.96 -0.37 9.88
N GLY A 322 -25.06 -0.05 11.17
CA GLY A 322 -25.55 -0.98 12.20
C GLY A 322 -26.99 -1.45 11.93
N ASN A 323 -27.90 -0.52 11.62
CA ASN A 323 -29.30 -0.84 11.31
C ASN A 323 -29.45 -1.70 10.05
N MET A 324 -28.58 -1.50 9.05
CA MET A 324 -28.51 -2.33 7.86
C MET A 324 -27.94 -3.73 8.16
N ALA A 325 -26.86 -3.81 8.95
CA ALA A 325 -26.16 -5.06 9.28
C ALA A 325 -27.03 -6.08 10.04
N LYS A 326 -28.04 -5.60 10.77
CA LYS A 326 -29.06 -6.44 11.43
C LYS A 326 -30.06 -7.10 10.45
N LYS A 327 -30.38 -6.40 9.36
CA LYS A 327 -31.51 -6.73 8.47
C LYS A 327 -31.07 -7.33 7.14
N LEU A 328 -29.85 -7.03 6.71
CA LEU A 328 -29.22 -7.54 5.49
C LEU A 328 -28.18 -8.60 5.86
N LEU A 329 -28.45 -9.86 5.51
CA LEU A 329 -27.49 -10.95 5.62
C LEU A 329 -26.69 -11.09 4.33
N GLY A 330 -25.39 -11.36 4.46
CA GLY A 330 -24.54 -11.72 3.34
C GLY A 330 -24.77 -13.15 2.85
N PRO A 331 -24.11 -13.55 1.75
CA PRO A 331 -24.13 -14.93 1.26
C PRO A 331 -23.79 -15.94 2.37
N GLY A 332 -24.52 -17.05 2.43
CA GLY A 332 -24.37 -18.06 3.49
C GLY A 332 -24.89 -17.63 4.87
N GLY A 333 -25.66 -16.53 4.97
CA GLY A 333 -26.25 -16.07 6.23
C GLY A 333 -25.25 -15.37 7.17
N ILE A 334 -24.07 -14.99 6.66
CA ILE A 334 -23.03 -14.31 7.45
C ILE A 334 -23.44 -12.84 7.64
N SER A 335 -23.47 -12.36 8.87
CA SER A 335 -23.74 -10.94 9.16
C SER A 335 -22.57 -10.05 8.74
N HIS A 336 -22.90 -8.83 8.32
CA HIS A 336 -21.92 -7.82 7.90
C HIS A 336 -20.85 -7.56 8.97
N THR A 337 -21.27 -7.31 10.21
CA THR A 337 -20.37 -7.10 11.36
C THR A 337 -19.38 -8.26 11.51
N LYS A 338 -19.88 -9.50 11.51
CA LYS A 338 -19.05 -10.71 11.62
C LYS A 338 -18.06 -10.82 10.47
N TRP A 339 -18.44 -10.47 9.25
CA TRP A 339 -17.52 -10.45 8.11
C TRP A 339 -16.40 -9.43 8.29
N ARG A 340 -16.72 -8.19 8.71
CA ARG A 340 -15.76 -7.10 8.86
C ARG A 340 -14.92 -7.13 10.14
N THR A 341 -15.28 -7.93 11.15
CA THR A 341 -14.40 -8.21 12.31
C THR A 341 -13.03 -8.72 11.84
N PRO A 342 -11.91 -8.11 12.30
CA PRO A 342 -10.55 -8.54 11.98
C PRO A 342 -10.34 -10.05 12.18
N THR A 343 -9.51 -10.65 11.33
CA THR A 343 -9.12 -12.07 11.44
C THR A 343 -7.60 -12.19 11.42
N THR A 344 -7.06 -13.16 12.15
CA THR A 344 -5.67 -13.62 12.00
C THR A 344 -5.65 -15.00 11.34
N ARG A 345 -4.46 -15.57 11.11
CA ARG A 345 -4.31 -16.98 10.68
C ARG A 345 -4.91 -18.00 11.65
N GLN A 346 -5.05 -17.65 12.92
CA GLN A 346 -5.69 -18.48 13.94
C GLN A 346 -7.23 -18.34 13.95
N GLY A 347 -7.80 -17.45 13.12
CA GLY A 347 -9.22 -17.15 13.06
C GLY A 347 -9.56 -15.76 13.63
N ARG A 348 -10.82 -15.56 14.02
CA ARG A 348 -11.25 -14.34 14.72
C ARG A 348 -11.08 -14.51 16.23
N SER A 349 -10.62 -13.46 16.89
CA SER A 349 -10.50 -13.44 18.34
C SER A 349 -11.85 -13.15 19.00
N ASP A 350 -12.18 -13.87 20.08
CA ASP A 350 -13.30 -13.52 20.96
C ASP A 350 -13.06 -12.21 21.72
N ALA A 351 -11.85 -11.64 21.68
CA ALA A 351 -11.61 -10.27 22.18
C ALA A 351 -12.11 -9.19 21.21
N ASP A 352 -12.34 -9.53 19.93
CA ASP A 352 -12.78 -8.59 18.89
C ASP A 352 -14.33 -8.57 18.77
N ILE A 353 -15.05 -8.73 19.89
CA ILE A 353 -16.53 -8.71 19.99
C ILE A 353 -17.13 -7.43 19.39
N ASP A 354 -16.48 -6.29 19.61
CA ASP A 354 -16.90 -4.98 19.08
C ASP A 354 -16.74 -4.86 17.56
N GLY A 355 -16.12 -5.87 16.92
CA GLY A 355 -16.02 -5.99 15.47
C GLY A 355 -15.02 -5.02 14.84
N ALA A 356 -15.41 -4.43 13.71
CA ALA A 356 -14.58 -3.45 13.02
C ALA A 356 -14.64 -2.08 13.70
N GLN A 357 -13.49 -1.41 13.82
CA GLN A 357 -13.34 -0.09 14.44
C GLN A 357 -12.56 0.85 13.52
N GLY A 358 -12.79 2.16 13.60
CA GLY A 358 -12.10 3.19 12.82
C GLY A 358 -12.45 3.27 11.31
N PHE A 359 -13.21 2.31 10.79
CA PHE A 359 -13.59 2.24 9.36
C PHE A 359 -15.11 2.12 9.17
N LEU A 360 -15.60 2.63 8.03
CA LEU A 360 -16.97 2.44 7.57
C LEU A 360 -17.00 1.76 6.20
N ASP A 361 -17.85 0.75 6.08
CA ASP A 361 -18.05 -0.03 4.87
C ASP A 361 -19.06 0.68 3.94
N GLY A 362 -18.57 1.69 3.23
CA GLY A 362 -19.43 2.45 2.33
C GLY A 362 -20.01 1.62 1.19
N ASP A 363 -19.47 0.44 0.88
CA ASP A 363 -20.05 -0.55 -0.05
C ASP A 363 -21.43 -0.98 0.35
N PHE A 364 -21.59 -1.12 1.66
CA PHE A 364 -22.73 -1.67 2.34
C PHE A 364 -23.70 -0.53 2.64
N ILE A 365 -23.20 0.63 3.06
CA ILE A 365 -24.02 1.83 3.25
C ILE A 365 -24.63 2.31 1.91
N GLU A 366 -23.89 2.28 0.79
CA GLU A 366 -24.44 2.67 -0.53
C GLU A 366 -25.57 1.75 -1.02
N GLN A 367 -25.60 0.48 -0.60
CA GLN A 367 -26.72 -0.41 -0.90
C GLN A 367 -28.03 0.10 -0.30
N TRP A 368 -28.01 1.06 0.63
CA TRP A 368 -29.19 1.74 1.13
C TRP A 368 -29.97 2.45 0.02
N LEU A 369 -29.26 3.03 -0.96
CA LEU A 369 -29.86 3.73 -2.11
C LEU A 369 -30.68 2.81 -3.03
N THR A 370 -30.47 1.49 -2.95
CA THR A 370 -31.25 0.49 -3.71
C THR A 370 -32.31 -0.24 -2.87
N GLN A 371 -32.42 0.05 -1.57
CA GLN A 371 -33.41 -0.62 -0.72
C GLN A 371 -34.83 -0.07 -0.95
N PRO A 372 -35.86 -0.94 -1.02
CA PRO A 372 -37.25 -0.49 -1.19
C PRO A 372 -37.81 0.23 0.04
N ASN A 373 -37.28 -0.04 1.24
CA ASN A 373 -37.73 0.57 2.50
C ASN A 373 -36.59 1.30 3.22
N MET A 374 -36.07 2.34 2.56
CA MET A 374 -35.02 3.24 3.07
C MET A 374 -35.29 3.76 4.49
N GLN A 375 -36.54 4.17 4.75
CA GLN A 375 -36.94 4.82 6.00
C GLN A 375 -36.87 3.88 7.22
N ALA A 376 -37.10 2.58 7.03
CA ALA A 376 -36.97 1.59 8.11
C ALA A 376 -35.53 1.38 8.62
N PHE A 377 -34.52 1.73 7.83
CA PHE A 377 -33.11 1.74 8.27
C PHE A 377 -32.75 3.03 9.02
N LEU A 378 -33.34 4.16 8.65
CA LEU A 378 -33.14 5.44 9.36
C LEU A 378 -33.86 5.47 10.72
N LYS A 379 -35.01 4.81 10.83
CA LYS A 379 -35.77 4.74 12.09
C LYS A 379 -35.04 3.97 13.19
N GLY A 380 -34.24 2.96 12.84
CA GLY A 380 -33.71 1.97 13.79
C GLY A 380 -34.80 1.04 14.34
N ASP A 381 -34.42 0.13 15.24
CA ASP A 381 -35.39 -0.71 15.97
C ASP A 381 -35.85 -0.07 17.28
N ASN A 382 -35.05 0.87 17.81
CA ASN A 382 -35.32 1.67 19.01
C ASN A 382 -34.86 3.13 18.80
N GLU A 383 -35.16 4.02 19.75
CA GLU A 383 -34.84 5.46 19.64
C GLU A 383 -33.33 5.75 19.64
N ALA A 384 -32.51 4.95 20.34
CA ALA A 384 -31.05 5.13 20.38
C ALA A 384 -30.37 4.78 19.04
N GLU A 385 -31.01 3.93 18.24
CA GLU A 385 -30.57 3.54 16.89
C GLU A 385 -31.07 4.46 15.78
N ARG A 386 -31.90 5.45 16.11
CA ARG A 386 -32.46 6.38 15.13
C ARG A 386 -31.34 7.24 14.53
N VAL A 387 -31.24 7.21 13.20
CA VAL A 387 -30.30 8.04 12.46
C VAL A 387 -30.73 9.51 12.56
N SER A 388 -29.80 10.39 12.90
CA SER A 388 -30.03 11.82 13.20
C SER A 388 -30.18 12.72 11.97
N ILE A 389 -30.09 12.14 10.77
CA ILE A 389 -30.08 12.79 9.45
C ILE A 389 -31.37 12.41 8.71
N GLY A 390 -31.95 13.38 7.98
CA GLY A 390 -33.18 13.18 7.21
C GLY A 390 -32.99 12.28 5.98
N GLN A 391 -34.07 11.70 5.44
CA GLN A 391 -33.97 10.77 4.30
C GLN A 391 -33.42 11.44 3.03
N SER A 392 -33.85 12.67 2.72
CA SER A 392 -33.31 13.42 1.56
C SER A 392 -31.83 13.72 1.76
N GLU A 393 -31.47 14.31 2.91
CA GLU A 393 -30.09 14.65 3.25
C GLU A 393 -29.16 13.43 3.20
N MET A 394 -29.58 12.28 3.75
CA MET A 394 -28.82 11.02 3.66
C MET A 394 -28.67 10.54 2.20
N ARG A 395 -29.72 10.68 1.38
CA ARG A 395 -29.67 10.33 -0.04
C ARG A 395 -28.66 11.21 -0.78
N ASP A 396 -28.77 12.53 -0.64
CA ASP A 396 -27.88 13.50 -1.29
C ASP A 396 -26.41 13.27 -0.88
N LEU A 397 -26.17 12.95 0.39
CA LEU A 397 -24.85 12.57 0.92
C LEU A 397 -24.30 11.28 0.30
N LEU A 398 -25.12 10.24 0.14
CA LEU A 398 -24.67 8.96 -0.43
C LEU A 398 -24.55 8.99 -1.96
N GLU A 399 -25.36 9.78 -2.66
CA GLU A 399 -25.17 10.05 -4.09
C GLU A 399 -23.89 10.86 -4.32
N LYS A 400 -23.60 11.85 -3.46
CA LYS A 400 -22.29 12.54 -3.45
C LYS A 400 -21.13 11.58 -3.14
N LEU A 401 -21.33 10.62 -2.24
CA LEU A 401 -20.34 9.59 -1.91
C LEU A 401 -20.03 8.69 -3.11
N GLN A 402 -21.04 8.33 -3.90
CA GLN A 402 -20.89 7.59 -5.16
C GLN A 402 -20.15 8.40 -6.23
N SER A 403 -20.37 9.72 -6.32
CA SER A 403 -19.67 10.57 -7.31
C SER A 403 -18.14 10.69 -7.13
N LEU A 404 -17.59 10.17 -6.03
CA LEU A 404 -16.17 10.30 -5.68
C LEU A 404 -15.27 9.15 -6.17
N HIS A 405 -15.81 8.09 -6.80
CA HIS A 405 -15.05 6.90 -7.20
C HIS A 405 -15.63 6.15 -8.42
#